data_AF-C6T5Z4-F1
#
_entry.id   AF-C6T5Z4-F1
#
_cell.length_a   1.000
_cell.length_b   1.000
_cell.length_c   1.000
_cell.angle_alpha   90.00
_cell.angle_beta   90.00
_cell.angle_gamma   90.00
#
_symmetry.space_group_name_H-M   'P 1'
#
loop_
_entity.id
_entity.type
_entity.pdbx_description
1 polymer ?
#
loop_
_entity_poly.entity_id
_entity_poly.type
_entity_poly.pdbx_seq_one_letter_code
_entity_poly.pdbx_strand_id
1 'polypeptide(L)'
;MEAVSDQDTSICTHCDRAIPAANIDLHYAHCSRKLEKCKVCGDMVPRKNAEDHYLSTHAPVSCSLCSETMERDILDIHKGENCPQRIVTCQFCEFPLPAIDLAEHQEVCGNRTELCHLCNKYVRLRERFSHEARCNGIQDSSVGTSRNVREAEREQVLEEAAAATE
;
A
#
# COMPACT_ATOMS: atom_id res chain seq x y z
N MET A 1 19.95 15.09 61.33
CA MET A 1 20.47 15.57 60.03
C MET A 1 21.69 14.71 59.72
N GLU A 2 21.47 13.62 59.01
CA GLU A 2 22.55 12.70 58.62
C GLU A 2 23.24 13.21 57.37
N ALA A 3 24.56 13.13 57.38
CA ALA A 3 25.45 13.67 56.37
C ALA A 3 25.23 12.99 55.01
N VAL A 4 25.00 13.81 53.99
CA VAL A 4 25.07 13.42 52.59
C VAL A 4 26.53 13.06 52.33
N SER A 5 26.83 11.77 52.21
CA SER A 5 28.14 11.30 51.74
C SER A 5 28.25 11.63 50.26
N ASP A 6 29.03 12.67 49.96
CA ASP A 6 29.44 13.05 48.61
C ASP A 6 30.32 11.93 48.06
N GLN A 7 29.70 10.95 47.39
CA GLN A 7 30.45 9.92 46.71
C GLN A 7 31.06 10.56 45.47
N ASP A 8 32.38 10.80 45.49
CA ASP A 8 33.14 11.23 44.32
C ASP A 8 32.84 10.26 43.18
N THR A 9 32.19 10.73 42.12
CA THR A 9 31.85 9.93 40.93
C THR A 9 32.68 10.37 39.75
N SER A 10 33.31 9.40 39.08
CA SER A 10 34.03 9.58 37.83
C SER A 10 33.25 9.00 36.65
N ILE A 11 33.37 9.61 35.47
CA ILE A 11 32.70 9.13 34.25
C ILE A 11 33.55 8.04 33.58
N CYS A 12 32.94 6.90 33.26
CA CYS A 12 33.60 5.85 32.50
C CYS A 12 33.73 6.23 31.02
N THR A 13 34.96 6.19 30.49
CA THR A 13 35.26 6.54 29.08
C THR A 13 34.65 5.57 28.05
N HIS A 14 34.16 4.40 28.48
CA HIS A 14 33.62 3.38 27.60
C HIS A 14 32.08 3.35 27.56
N CYS A 15 31.39 3.69 28.65
CA CYS A 15 29.92 3.69 28.72
C CYS A 15 29.31 5.05 29.06
N ASP A 16 30.14 6.08 29.23
CA ASP A 16 29.75 7.46 29.56
C ASP A 16 28.90 7.59 30.84
N ARG A 17 28.91 6.57 31.71
CA ARG A 17 28.13 6.54 32.95
C ARG A 17 28.97 7.05 34.13
N ALA A 18 28.34 7.82 35.01
CA ALA A 18 28.92 8.21 36.29
C ALA A 18 28.95 7.01 37.25
N ILE A 19 30.15 6.67 37.72
CA ILE A 19 30.44 5.54 38.60
C ILE A 19 31.27 6.07 39.78
N PRO A 20 31.06 5.59 41.02
CA PRO A 20 31.90 5.96 42.16
C PRO A 20 33.39 5.79 41.81
N ALA A 21 34.19 6.84 42.02
CA ALA A 21 35.59 6.89 41.63
C ALA A 21 36.42 5.77 42.27
N ALA A 22 36.06 5.35 43.49
CA ALA A 22 36.68 4.21 44.17
C ALA A 22 36.57 2.88 43.39
N ASN A 23 35.58 2.73 42.50
CA ASN A 23 35.28 1.48 41.79
C ASN A 23 35.42 1.61 40.26
N ILE A 24 35.96 2.73 39.75
CA ILE A 24 35.99 3.01 38.30
C ILE A 24 36.87 2.03 37.52
N ASP A 25 38.03 1.62 38.04
CA ASP A 25 38.93 0.67 37.39
C ASP A 25 38.30 -0.71 37.25
N LEU A 26 37.64 -1.18 38.30
CA LEU A 26 36.90 -2.44 38.28
C LEU A 26 35.75 -2.34 37.27
N HIS A 27 34.96 -1.26 37.34
CA HIS A 27 33.89 -1.02 36.38
C HIS A 27 34.42 -1.01 34.94
N TYR A 28 35.52 -0.33 34.64
CA TYR A 28 36.09 -0.23 33.30
C TYR A 28 36.49 -1.60 32.75
N ALA A 29 37.14 -2.44 33.57
CA ALA A 29 37.51 -3.80 33.17
C ALA A 29 36.29 -4.68 32.85
N HIS A 30 35.19 -4.54 33.59
CA HIS A 30 33.94 -5.25 33.32
C HIS A 30 33.20 -4.66 32.12
N CYS A 31 33.09 -3.34 32.05
CA CYS A 31 32.38 -2.58 31.03
C CYS A 31 32.97 -2.83 29.63
N SER A 32 34.28 -2.66 29.47
CA SER A 32 34.99 -2.83 28.19
C SER A 32 34.89 -4.26 27.63
N ARG A 33 34.80 -5.26 28.51
CA ARG A 33 34.72 -6.68 28.13
C ARG A 33 33.30 -7.18 27.88
N LYS A 34 32.31 -6.65 28.61
CA LYS A 34 30.95 -7.20 28.64
C LYS A 34 29.94 -6.36 27.87
N LEU A 35 30.19 -5.06 27.73
CA LEU A 35 29.32 -4.16 26.99
C LEU A 35 30.00 -3.73 25.70
N GLU A 36 29.20 -3.37 24.71
CA GLU A 36 29.62 -2.74 23.47
C GLU A 36 28.58 -1.69 23.06
N LYS A 37 29.01 -0.70 22.31
CA LYS A 37 28.14 0.36 21.80
C LYS A 37 27.53 -0.08 20.47
N CYS A 38 26.21 -0.14 20.40
CA CYS A 38 25.48 -0.44 19.17
C CYS A 38 25.85 0.59 18.09
N LYS A 39 26.11 0.13 16.86
CA LYS A 39 26.51 0.99 15.74
C LYS A 39 25.35 1.76 15.11
N VAL A 40 24.11 1.36 15.40
CA VAL A 40 22.90 1.95 14.82
C VAL A 40 22.29 2.98 15.75
N CYS A 41 21.94 2.63 17.00
CA CYS A 41 21.37 3.57 17.97
C CYS A 41 22.39 4.23 18.91
N GLY A 42 23.61 3.68 19.04
CA GLY A 42 24.60 4.19 19.98
C GLY A 42 24.40 3.73 21.43
N ASP A 43 23.44 2.84 21.71
CA ASP A 43 23.20 2.34 23.07
C ASP A 43 24.26 1.34 23.53
N MET A 44 24.52 1.33 24.84
CA MET A 44 25.42 0.35 25.47
C MET A 44 24.69 -0.96 25.73
N VAL A 45 24.99 -1.98 24.93
CA VAL A 45 24.37 -3.31 24.99
C VAL A 45 25.37 -4.37 25.45
N PRO A 46 24.94 -5.41 26.20
CA PRO A 46 25.80 -6.53 26.50
C PRO A 46 26.23 -7.25 25.22
N ARG A 47 27.51 -7.54 25.05
CA ARG A 47 28.04 -8.23 23.85
C ARG A 47 27.31 -9.53 23.53
N LYS A 48 26.93 -10.27 24.58
CA LYS A 48 26.16 -11.52 24.46
C LYS A 48 24.77 -11.32 23.84
N ASN A 49 24.19 -10.13 23.98
CA ASN A 49 22.85 -9.78 23.53
C ASN A 49 22.90 -8.74 22.39
N ALA A 50 24.08 -8.44 21.84
CA ALA A 50 24.22 -7.46 20.78
C ALA A 50 23.46 -7.90 19.51
N GLU A 51 23.54 -9.19 19.18
CA GLU A 51 22.78 -9.80 18.09
C GLU A 51 21.27 -9.76 18.34
N ASP A 52 20.82 -10.13 19.54
CA ASP A 52 19.40 -10.09 19.92
C ASP A 52 18.83 -8.66 19.86
N HIS A 53 19.59 -7.68 20.35
CA HIS A 53 19.25 -6.27 20.24
C HIS A 53 19.12 -5.83 18.78
N TYR A 54 20.07 -6.22 17.91
CA TYR A 54 19.99 -5.92 16.49
C TYR A 54 18.74 -6.55 15.86
N LEU A 55 18.50 -7.84 16.09
CA LEU A 55 17.33 -8.56 15.55
C LEU A 55 15.98 -8.01 16.03
N SER A 56 15.91 -7.54 17.26
CA SER A 56 14.66 -7.00 17.82
C SER A 56 14.40 -5.55 17.40
N THR A 57 15.47 -4.74 17.37
CA THR A 57 15.37 -3.27 17.30
C THR A 57 15.67 -2.72 15.90
N HIS A 58 16.65 -3.30 15.20
CA HIS A 58 17.22 -2.75 13.98
C HIS A 58 17.05 -3.65 12.75
N ALA A 59 16.80 -4.94 12.95
CA ALA A 59 16.67 -5.84 11.83
C ALA A 59 15.47 -5.45 10.96
N PRO A 60 15.66 -5.46 9.63
CA PRO A 60 14.57 -5.27 8.70
C PRO A 60 13.44 -6.28 8.93
N VAL A 61 12.22 -5.78 8.81
CA VAL A 61 10.98 -6.55 8.96
C VAL A 61 10.35 -6.75 7.60
N SER A 62 9.74 -7.91 7.39
CA SER A 62 9.01 -8.18 6.16
C SER A 62 7.57 -7.69 6.24
N CYS A 63 7.07 -7.16 5.13
CA CYS A 63 5.66 -6.82 4.99
C CYS A 63 4.82 -8.10 4.83
N SER A 64 3.77 -8.22 5.63
CA SER A 64 2.88 -9.39 5.62
C SER A 64 2.05 -9.55 4.34
N LEU A 65 1.94 -8.48 3.54
CA LEU A 65 1.11 -8.46 2.33
C LEU A 65 1.92 -8.74 1.06
N CYS A 66 3.11 -8.16 0.93
CA CYS A 66 3.96 -8.32 -0.26
C CYS A 66 5.25 -9.11 -0.02
N SER A 67 5.54 -9.50 1.22
CA SER A 67 6.77 -10.22 1.62
C SER A 67 8.08 -9.46 1.34
N GLU A 68 8.02 -8.16 1.04
CA GLU A 68 9.19 -7.32 0.86
C GLU A 68 9.81 -6.96 2.22
N THR A 69 11.13 -6.91 2.28
CA THR A 69 11.89 -6.63 3.51
C THR A 69 12.26 -5.15 3.58
N MET A 70 11.97 -4.50 4.71
CA MET A 70 12.13 -3.06 4.88
C MET A 70 12.42 -2.68 6.35
N GLU A 71 12.83 -1.45 6.61
CA GLU A 71 13.04 -0.99 7.98
C GLU A 71 11.71 -0.90 8.75
N ARG A 72 11.77 -1.09 10.07
CA ARG A 72 10.59 -1.05 10.94
C ARG A 72 9.85 0.29 10.89
N ASP A 73 10.60 1.38 10.81
CA ASP A 73 10.06 2.75 10.77
C ASP A 73 9.21 3.00 9.51
N ILE A 74 9.65 2.44 8.38
CA ILE A 74 8.95 2.61 7.08
C ILE A 74 7.85 1.57 6.86
N LEU A 75 7.76 0.52 7.67
CA LEU A 75 6.76 -0.54 7.49
C LEU A 75 5.31 -0.02 7.57
N ASP A 76 5.05 0.95 8.45
CA ASP A 76 3.71 1.52 8.61
C ASP A 76 3.28 2.32 7.37
N ILE A 77 4.19 3.19 6.90
CA ILE A 77 4.03 3.98 5.67
C ILE A 77 3.92 3.06 4.45
N HIS A 78 4.69 1.96 4.43
CA HIS A 78 4.60 0.98 3.36
C HIS A 78 3.21 0.34 3.33
N LYS A 79 2.71 -0.17 4.46
CA LYS A 79 1.40 -0.82 4.52
C LYS A 79 0.26 0.12 4.11
N GLY A 80 0.34 1.40 4.45
CA GLY A 80 -0.66 2.40 4.07
C GLY A 80 -0.59 2.78 2.58
N GLU A 81 0.58 3.18 2.10
CA GLU A 81 0.69 3.94 0.85
C GLU A 81 1.47 3.23 -0.25
N ASN A 82 2.54 2.49 0.11
CA ASN A 82 3.49 1.97 -0.88
C ASN A 82 3.28 0.49 -1.20
N CYS A 83 2.54 -0.24 -0.37
CA CYS A 83 2.38 -1.67 -0.53
C CYS A 83 1.62 -1.95 -1.84
N PRO A 84 2.19 -2.75 -2.77
CA PRO A 84 1.52 -3.10 -4.02
C PRO A 84 0.30 -4.01 -3.79
N GLN A 85 0.28 -4.71 -2.66
CA GLN A 85 -0.79 -5.61 -2.24
C GLN A 85 -1.80 -4.92 -1.30
N ARG A 86 -1.71 -3.60 -1.10
CA ARG A 86 -2.75 -2.88 -0.34
C ARG A 86 -4.08 -2.95 -1.08
N ILE A 87 -5.18 -3.04 -0.32
CA ILE A 87 -6.52 -3.07 -0.89
C ILE A 87 -6.99 -1.63 -1.14
N VAL A 88 -7.35 -1.34 -2.38
CA VAL A 88 -7.90 -0.07 -2.84
C VAL A 88 -9.16 -0.32 -3.67
N THR A 89 -10.12 0.58 -3.60
CA THR A 89 -11.40 0.46 -4.30
C THR A 89 -11.35 1.12 -5.66
N CYS A 90 -11.89 0.45 -6.67
CA CYS A 90 -12.07 1.04 -7.99
C CYS A 90 -13.04 2.22 -7.94
N GLN A 91 -12.64 3.38 -8.46
CA GLN A 91 -13.49 4.59 -8.51
C GLN A 91 -14.74 4.46 -9.41
N PHE A 92 -14.81 3.43 -10.26
CA PHE A 92 -15.90 3.24 -11.21
C PHE A 92 -16.94 2.22 -10.74
N CYS A 93 -16.49 1.10 -10.17
CA CYS A 93 -17.36 -0.01 -9.75
C CYS A 93 -17.29 -0.29 -8.24
N GLU A 94 -16.50 0.48 -7.48
CA GLU A 94 -16.32 0.37 -6.03
C GLU A 94 -15.77 -0.98 -5.56
N PHE A 95 -15.30 -1.82 -6.48
CA PHE A 95 -14.79 -3.14 -6.17
C PHE A 95 -13.40 -3.06 -5.49
N PRO A 96 -13.19 -3.72 -4.34
CA PRO A 96 -11.92 -3.75 -3.63
C PRO A 96 -10.92 -4.69 -4.31
N LEU A 97 -9.73 -4.18 -4.63
CA LEU A 97 -8.68 -4.88 -5.37
C LEU A 97 -7.29 -4.55 -4.80
N PRO A 98 -6.28 -5.40 -5.03
CA PRO A 98 -4.88 -5.04 -4.81
C PRO A 98 -4.48 -3.83 -5.67
N ALA A 99 -3.65 -2.94 -5.13
CA ALA A 99 -3.18 -1.75 -5.84
C ALA A 99 -2.44 -2.07 -7.14
N ILE A 100 -1.74 -3.21 -7.20
CA ILE A 100 -1.07 -3.70 -8.41
C ILE A 100 -2.03 -3.98 -9.56
N ASP A 101 -3.23 -4.48 -9.28
CA ASP A 101 -4.22 -4.85 -10.28
C ASP A 101 -5.18 -3.69 -10.63
N LEU A 102 -5.21 -2.65 -9.79
CA LEU A 102 -6.15 -1.54 -9.93
C LEU A 102 -6.03 -0.82 -11.27
N ALA A 103 -4.80 -0.59 -11.76
CA ALA A 103 -4.58 0.13 -13.01
C ALA A 103 -5.13 -0.64 -14.23
N GLU A 104 -4.82 -1.93 -14.33
CA GLU A 104 -5.36 -2.80 -15.39
C GLU A 104 -6.88 -2.90 -15.29
N HIS A 105 -7.41 -3.07 -14.08
CA HIS A 105 -8.85 -3.10 -13.85
C HIS A 105 -9.53 -1.79 -14.27
N GLN A 106 -8.97 -0.62 -13.96
CA GLN A 106 -9.56 0.68 -14.30
C GLN A 106 -9.63 0.94 -15.80
N GLU A 107 -8.67 0.42 -16.58
CA GLU A 107 -8.70 0.51 -18.04
C GLU A 107 -9.86 -0.30 -18.64
N VAL A 108 -10.13 -1.50 -18.12
CA VAL A 108 -11.25 -2.33 -18.59
C VAL A 108 -12.59 -1.84 -18.01
N CYS A 109 -12.64 -1.62 -16.70
CA CYS A 109 -13.83 -1.21 -15.97
C CYS A 109 -14.31 0.18 -16.40
N GLY A 110 -13.40 1.14 -16.62
CA GLY A 110 -13.76 2.49 -17.06
C GLY A 110 -14.38 2.52 -18.46
N ASN A 111 -14.01 1.57 -19.33
CA ASN A 111 -14.54 1.44 -20.69
C ASN A 111 -15.88 0.70 -20.75
N ARG A 112 -16.26 -0.04 -19.71
CA ARG A 112 -17.58 -0.67 -19.62
C ARG A 112 -18.66 0.41 -19.64
N THR A 113 -19.69 0.18 -20.46
CA THR A 113 -20.84 1.08 -20.58
C THR A 113 -22.01 0.58 -19.75
N GLU A 114 -22.74 1.50 -19.14
CA GLU A 114 -24.03 1.24 -18.50
C GLU A 114 -25.12 2.11 -19.11
N LEU A 115 -26.36 1.63 -19.01
CA LEU A 115 -27.51 2.33 -19.54
C LEU A 115 -27.91 3.45 -18.56
N CYS A 116 -27.94 4.69 -19.04
CA CYS A 116 -28.50 5.79 -18.26
C CYS A 116 -30.02 5.63 -18.16
N HIS A 117 -30.57 5.56 -16.94
CA HIS A 117 -32.02 5.43 -16.72
C HIS A 117 -32.83 6.66 -17.14
N LEU A 118 -32.20 7.83 -17.30
CA LEU A 118 -32.88 9.06 -17.68
C LEU A 118 -33.02 9.19 -19.20
N CYS A 119 -31.95 8.97 -19.96
CA CYS A 119 -31.94 9.17 -21.41
C CYS A 119 -31.86 7.86 -22.23
N ASN A 120 -31.76 6.70 -21.59
CA ASN A 120 -31.59 5.38 -22.20
C ASN A 120 -30.39 5.27 -23.15
N LYS A 121 -29.37 6.10 -22.97
CA LYS A 121 -28.10 6.01 -23.72
C LYS A 121 -27.08 5.18 -22.95
N TYR A 122 -26.28 4.42 -23.68
CA TYR A 122 -25.12 3.73 -23.12
C TYR A 122 -24.01 4.74 -22.86
N VAL A 123 -23.57 4.83 -21.61
CA VAL A 123 -22.55 5.78 -21.14
C VAL A 123 -21.42 4.99 -20.51
N ARG A 124 -20.16 5.32 -20.83
CA ARG A 124 -19.00 4.69 -20.20
C ARG A 124 -18.93 5.05 -18.73
N LEU A 125 -18.52 4.10 -17.89
CA LEU A 125 -18.38 4.31 -16.45
C LEU A 125 -17.45 5.49 -16.10
N ARG A 126 -16.37 5.69 -16.87
CA ARG A 126 -15.47 6.84 -16.71
C ARG A 126 -16.15 8.19 -16.98
N GLU A 127 -17.16 8.21 -17.84
CA GLU A 127 -17.88 9.41 -18.27
C GLU A 127 -19.21 9.59 -17.55
N ARG A 128 -19.58 8.69 -16.63
CA ARG A 128 -20.85 8.71 -15.90
C ARG A 128 -21.10 10.04 -15.21
N PHE A 129 -20.15 10.52 -14.40
CA PHE A 129 -20.32 11.77 -13.65
C PHE A 129 -20.53 12.97 -14.59
N SER A 130 -19.77 13.04 -15.67
CA SER A 130 -19.90 14.09 -16.68
C SER A 130 -21.24 14.01 -17.43
N HIS A 131 -21.72 12.81 -17.70
CA HIS A 131 -23.03 12.59 -18.31
C HIS A 131 -24.15 12.98 -17.36
N GLU A 132 -24.11 12.55 -16.10
CA GLU A 132 -25.13 12.84 -15.09
C GLU A 132 -25.32 14.35 -14.90
N ALA A 133 -24.22 15.11 -14.85
CA ALA A 133 -24.25 16.57 -14.75
C ALA A 133 -24.87 17.27 -15.98
N ARG A 134 -24.87 16.63 -17.15
CA ARG A 134 -25.37 17.20 -18.42
C ARG A 134 -26.59 16.45 -18.97
N CYS A 135 -27.12 15.48 -18.23
CA CYS A 135 -28.15 14.60 -18.73
C CYS A 135 -29.49 15.31 -18.73
N ASN A 136 -29.98 15.64 -19.92
CA ASN A 136 -31.26 16.34 -20.08
C ASN A 136 -32.48 15.40 -20.02
N GLY A 137 -32.29 14.10 -19.75
CA GLY A 137 -33.38 13.10 -19.70
C GLY A 137 -34.12 12.89 -21.03
N ILE A 138 -33.61 13.46 -22.14
CA ILE A 138 -34.23 13.34 -23.46
C ILE A 138 -33.89 11.94 -23.99
N GLN A 139 -34.90 11.07 -24.00
CA GLN A 139 -34.83 9.77 -24.63
C GLN A 139 -34.81 9.98 -26.14
N ASP A 140 -33.69 9.64 -26.76
CA ASP A 140 -33.56 9.70 -28.19
C ASP A 140 -34.03 8.37 -28.78
N SER A 141 -35.23 8.37 -29.36
CA SER A 141 -35.83 7.19 -30.00
C SER A 141 -35.09 6.72 -31.25
N SER A 142 -34.00 7.37 -31.67
CA SER A 142 -33.25 7.02 -32.88
C SER A 142 -32.12 6.02 -32.65
N VAL A 143 -31.75 5.71 -31.41
CA VAL A 143 -30.84 4.58 -31.13
C VAL A 143 -31.66 3.30 -31.12
N GLY A 144 -32.07 2.89 -32.33
CA GLY A 144 -32.68 1.59 -32.56
C GLY A 144 -31.83 0.49 -31.94
N THR A 145 -32.50 -0.48 -31.34
CA THR A 145 -31.95 -1.77 -30.92
C THR A 145 -31.04 -2.31 -32.03
N SER A 146 -29.72 -2.12 -31.91
CA SER A 146 -28.72 -2.55 -32.91
C SER A 146 -28.76 -4.06 -33.17
N ARG A 147 -29.46 -4.82 -32.32
CA ARG A 147 -29.76 -6.24 -32.56
C ARG A 147 -30.82 -6.46 -33.64
N ASN A 148 -31.88 -5.66 -33.70
CA ASN A 148 -32.97 -5.86 -34.67
C ASN A 148 -32.58 -5.46 -36.10
N VAL A 149 -31.69 -4.46 -36.25
CA VAL A 149 -31.20 -4.05 -37.58
C VAL A 149 -30.31 -5.14 -38.21
N ARG A 150 -29.46 -5.80 -37.40
CA ARG A 150 -28.55 -6.85 -37.89
C ARG A 150 -29.27 -8.16 -38.23
N GLU A 151 -30.39 -8.46 -37.58
CA GLU A 151 -31.23 -9.62 -37.93
C GLU A 151 -32.00 -9.35 -39.22
N ALA A 152 -32.65 -8.19 -39.34
CA ALA A 152 -33.36 -7.80 -40.56
C ALA A 152 -32.45 -7.73 -41.80
N GLU A 153 -31.22 -7.20 -41.66
CA GLU A 153 -30.24 -7.18 -42.77
C GLU A 153 -29.73 -8.58 -43.13
N ARG A 154 -29.68 -9.53 -42.18
CA ARG A 154 -29.30 -10.92 -42.47
C ARG A 154 -30.41 -11.67 -43.21
N GLU A 155 -31.66 -11.42 -42.87
CA GLU A 155 -32.83 -12.02 -43.53
C GLU A 155 -32.96 -11.50 -44.97
N GLN A 156 -32.72 -10.20 -45.19
CA GLN A 156 -32.80 -9.58 -46.51
C GLN A 156 -31.72 -10.10 -47.48
N VAL A 157 -30.49 -10.29 -46.99
CA VAL A 157 -29.37 -10.85 -47.79
C VAL A 157 -29.59 -12.33 -48.12
N LEU A 158 -30.27 -13.08 -47.25
CA LEU A 158 -30.62 -14.48 -47.52
C LEU A 158 -31.73 -14.61 -48.57
N GLU A 159 -32.68 -13.67 -48.60
CA GLU A 159 -33.78 -13.66 -49.57
C GLU A 159 -33.30 -13.22 -50.98
N GLU A 160 -32.43 -12.20 -51.07
CA GLU A 160 -31.82 -11.80 -52.35
C GLU A 160 -30.90 -12.88 -52.94
N ALA A 161 -30.19 -13.64 -52.10
CA ALA A 161 -29.35 -14.75 -52.56
C ALA A 161 -30.16 -15.92 -53.13
N ALA A 162 -31.40 -16.14 -52.66
CA ALA A 162 -32.30 -17.17 -53.18
C ALA A 162 -32.94 -16.77 -54.52
N ALA A 163 -33.21 -15.47 -54.72
CA ALA A 163 -33.80 -14.95 -55.96
C ALA A 163 -32.81 -14.87 -57.14
N ALA A 164 -31.50 -14.92 -56.88
CA ALA A 164 -30.45 -14.86 -57.91
C ALA A 164 -30.03 -16.24 -58.47
N THR A 165 -30.64 -17.32 -57.97
CA THR A 165 -30.35 -18.70 -58.40
C THR A 165 -31.37 -19.30 -59.38
N GLU A 166 -32.27 -18.49 -59.92
CA GLU A 166 -33.23 -18.88 -60.98
C GLU A 166 -32.88 -18.30 -62.35
#